data_AF-A0A349TJZ9-F1
#
_entry.id   AF-A0A349TJZ9-F1
#
_cell.length_a   1.000
_cell.length_b   1.000
_cell.length_c   1.000
_cell.angle_alpha   90.00
_cell.angle_beta   90.00
_cell.angle_gamma   90.00
#
_symmetry.space_group_name_H-M   'P 1'
#
loop_
_entity.id
_entity.type
_entity.pdbx_description
1 polymer ?
#
loop_
_entity_poly.entity_id
_entity_poly.type
_entity_poly.pdbx_seq_one_letter_code
_entity_poly.pdbx_strand_id
1 'polypeptide(L)'
;MLRAVTVPLFGIDSKFWGMLVMFGAIAILFVLPWLDKSPVRSMRYKGWYSRGALLAFVVSFLILGVLGTQAVSPAKTALAQIMTVVYFLFFFLMPWYTRKEQTSTPPERVTGRFISIPQLIGSIALLILLVVLPLMLVSGSAEAASAGNLDLEHVETDFDDKESLQRGFRTYMNYCASCHELGYARYERTADDLEIPHDLVLANLVFDDSLIGDPISNAMSEEDAKVWFGAAPPDLTLAGRVHSPDWLYTYLKSFYNDPSRPLGANNKIFANVGMPNVLHELQGDVECDDHGANDPTQCELHPVEGTGTLSADEFDNTIADLVNFMYYVGEPGRENRQSIGVWVLAFLGVLYILAALMGREFSKDYH
;
A
#
# COMPACT_ATOMS: atom_id res chain seq x y z
N MET A 1 -5.85 -12.39 6.26
CA MET A 1 -6.45 -13.09 7.42
C MET A 1 -6.13 -12.41 8.74
N LEU A 2 -4.90 -11.90 8.97
CA LEU A 2 -4.52 -11.24 10.22
C LEU A 2 -5.50 -10.14 10.65
N ARG A 3 -5.89 -9.28 9.69
CA ARG A 3 -6.87 -8.20 9.88
C ARG A 3 -8.33 -8.63 10.10
N ALA A 4 -8.66 -9.91 9.89
CA ALA A 4 -10.03 -10.40 10.08
C ALA A 4 -10.36 -10.62 11.56
N VAL A 5 -9.35 -10.82 12.40
CA VAL A 5 -9.55 -11.02 13.84
C VAL A 5 -9.45 -9.68 14.55
N THR A 6 -10.59 -9.16 15.00
CA THR A 6 -10.69 -7.83 15.63
C THR A 6 -11.04 -7.88 17.11
N VAL A 7 -11.48 -9.03 17.62
CA VAL A 7 -11.99 -9.18 18.99
C VAL A 7 -10.98 -9.97 19.83
N PRO A 8 -10.60 -9.48 21.02
CA PRO A 8 -9.82 -10.28 21.97
C PRO A 8 -10.67 -11.43 22.50
N LEU A 9 -10.14 -12.66 22.41
CA LEU A 9 -10.79 -13.86 22.92
C LEU A 9 -9.98 -14.43 24.09
N PHE A 10 -10.69 -14.83 25.16
CA PHE A 10 -10.09 -15.43 26.36
C PHE A 10 -9.01 -14.58 27.05
N GLY A 11 -9.13 -13.25 26.99
CA GLY A 11 -8.16 -12.32 27.59
C GLY A 11 -6.84 -12.20 26.81
N ILE A 12 -6.77 -12.74 25.59
CA ILE A 12 -5.61 -12.69 24.71
C ILE A 12 -5.87 -11.71 23.56
N ASP A 13 -4.85 -10.95 23.18
CA ASP A 13 -4.90 -9.90 22.14
C ASP A 13 -5.35 -10.43 20.77
N SER A 14 -6.08 -9.61 20.02
CA SER A 14 -6.61 -9.94 18.69
C SER A 14 -5.49 -10.19 17.66
N LYS A 15 -4.35 -9.50 17.80
CA LYS A 15 -3.17 -9.71 16.94
C LYS A 15 -2.60 -11.12 17.08
N PHE A 16 -2.57 -11.66 18.29
CA PHE A 16 -2.10 -13.03 18.55
C PHE A 16 -3.01 -14.06 17.87
N TRP A 17 -4.33 -13.89 18.01
CA TRP A 17 -5.30 -14.76 17.33
C TRP A 17 -5.22 -14.64 15.80
N GLY A 18 -5.01 -13.44 15.27
CA GLY A 18 -4.76 -13.22 13.84
C GLY A 18 -3.52 -13.96 13.33
N MET A 19 -2.45 -13.99 14.12
CA MET A 19 -1.23 -14.77 13.84
C MET A 19 -1.51 -16.28 13.87
N LEU A 20 -2.23 -16.79 14.88
CA LEU A 20 -2.64 -18.20 14.96
C LEU A 20 -3.48 -18.63 13.75
N VAL A 21 -4.42 -17.81 13.30
CA VAL A 21 -5.24 -18.08 12.10
C VAL A 21 -4.36 -18.18 10.85
N MET A 22 -3.35 -17.31 10.72
CA MET A 22 -2.41 -17.36 9.59
C MET A 22 -1.59 -18.65 9.60
N PHE A 23 -1.02 -19.04 10.73
CA PHE A 23 -0.30 -20.31 10.85
C PHE A 23 -1.23 -21.51 10.66
N GLY A 24 -2.47 -21.43 11.15
CA GLY A 24 -3.51 -22.45 10.95
C GLY A 24 -3.86 -22.65 9.48
N ALA A 25 -3.92 -21.57 8.69
CA ALA A 25 -4.17 -21.64 7.25
C ALA A 25 -3.04 -22.36 6.48
N ILE A 26 -1.81 -22.30 6.98
CA ILE A 26 -0.69 -23.08 6.43
C ILE A 26 -0.73 -24.52 6.95
N ALA A 27 -0.92 -24.70 8.26
CA ALA A 27 -0.96 -26.00 8.91
C ALA A 27 -2.06 -26.92 8.35
N ILE A 28 -3.22 -26.36 8.00
CA ILE A 28 -4.35 -27.14 7.48
C ILE A 28 -4.06 -27.79 6.12
N LEU A 29 -3.12 -27.24 5.34
CA LEU A 29 -2.68 -27.85 4.09
C LEU A 29 -1.98 -29.19 4.32
N PHE A 30 -1.29 -29.35 5.45
CA PHE A 30 -0.61 -30.60 5.78
C PHE A 30 -1.60 -31.71 6.13
N VAL A 31 -2.81 -31.38 6.62
CA VAL A 31 -3.83 -32.40 6.93
C VAL A 31 -4.75 -32.73 5.75
N LEU A 32 -4.54 -32.10 4.58
CA LEU A 32 -5.31 -32.37 3.35
C LEU A 32 -5.42 -33.87 2.98
N PRO A 33 -4.35 -34.69 3.07
CA PRO A 33 -4.45 -36.12 2.75
C PRO A 33 -5.48 -36.89 3.58
N TRP A 34 -5.84 -36.38 4.77
CA TRP A 34 -6.82 -37.00 5.65
C TRP A 34 -8.22 -36.42 5.48
N LEU A 35 -8.33 -35.16 5.05
CA LEU A 35 -9.59 -34.46 4.84
C LEU A 35 -10.27 -34.85 3.52
N ASP A 36 -9.51 -35.03 2.45
CA ASP A 36 -10.05 -35.46 1.16
C ASP A 36 -10.37 -36.96 1.19
N LYS A 37 -11.67 -37.30 1.18
CA LYS A 37 -12.15 -38.68 1.15
C LYS A 37 -12.60 -39.12 -0.24
N SER A 38 -12.32 -38.33 -1.27
CA SER A 38 -12.69 -38.66 -2.64
C SER A 38 -11.86 -39.85 -3.16
N PRO A 39 -12.47 -40.83 -3.85
CA PRO A 39 -11.74 -41.95 -4.44
C PRO A 39 -10.84 -41.52 -5.61
N VAL A 40 -11.05 -40.33 -6.17
CA VAL A 40 -10.27 -39.81 -7.30
C VAL A 40 -9.52 -38.54 -6.90
N ARG A 41 -8.20 -38.53 -7.15
CA ARG A 41 -7.33 -37.41 -6.77
C ARG A 41 -7.44 -36.20 -7.70
N SER A 42 -7.74 -36.42 -8.98
CA SER A 42 -7.81 -35.33 -9.95
C SER A 42 -9.16 -34.63 -9.93
N MET A 43 -9.15 -33.30 -9.76
CA MET A 43 -10.33 -32.43 -9.83
C MET A 43 -11.13 -32.59 -11.14
N ARG A 44 -10.47 -33.05 -12.20
CA ARG A 44 -11.07 -33.34 -13.50
C ARG A 44 -12.27 -34.29 -13.39
N TYR A 45 -12.17 -35.27 -12.50
CA TYR A 45 -13.15 -36.35 -12.39
C TYR A 45 -13.98 -36.29 -11.09
N LYS A 46 -13.79 -35.23 -10.30
CA LYS A 46 -14.63 -34.93 -9.13
C LYS A 46 -15.94 -34.26 -9.54
N GLY A 47 -16.93 -34.39 -8.65
CA GLY A 47 -18.29 -33.91 -8.87
C GLY A 47 -18.43 -32.38 -8.74
N TRP A 48 -19.66 -31.89 -8.92
CA TRP A 48 -19.95 -30.45 -8.86
C TRP A 48 -19.65 -29.82 -7.50
N TYR A 49 -19.85 -30.55 -6.40
CA TYR A 49 -19.60 -30.04 -5.05
C TYR A 49 -18.13 -29.66 -4.83
N SER A 50 -17.18 -30.54 -5.21
CA SER A 50 -15.75 -30.23 -5.09
C SER A 50 -15.35 -29.07 -6.01
N ARG A 51 -15.93 -28.96 -7.21
CA ARG A 51 -15.65 -27.86 -8.14
C ARG A 51 -16.16 -26.52 -7.61
N GLY A 52 -17.38 -26.48 -7.07
CA GLY A 52 -17.95 -25.29 -6.44
C GLY A 52 -17.20 -24.88 -5.17
N ALA A 53 -16.83 -25.84 -4.32
CA ALA A 53 -16.02 -25.59 -3.12
C ALA A 53 -14.63 -25.04 -3.50
N LEU A 54 -13.99 -25.60 -4.52
CA LEU A 54 -12.71 -25.10 -5.03
C LEU A 54 -12.84 -23.68 -5.60
N LEU A 55 -13.91 -23.39 -6.34
CA LEU A 55 -14.17 -22.04 -6.84
C LEU A 55 -14.32 -21.04 -5.69
N ALA A 56 -15.12 -21.37 -4.66
CA ALA A 56 -15.29 -20.53 -3.48
C ALA A 56 -13.96 -20.32 -2.73
N PHE A 57 -13.15 -21.37 -2.61
CA PHE A 57 -11.82 -21.30 -2.02
C PHE A 57 -10.89 -20.35 -2.80
N VAL A 58 -10.79 -20.51 -4.13
CA VAL A 58 -9.95 -19.66 -4.98
C VAL A 58 -10.41 -18.20 -4.91
N VAL A 59 -11.71 -17.94 -4.98
CA VAL A 59 -12.27 -16.59 -4.83
C VAL A 59 -11.89 -16.00 -3.46
N SER A 60 -12.08 -16.76 -2.38
CA SER A 60 -11.72 -16.29 -1.03
C SER A 60 -10.22 -16.01 -0.89
N PHE A 61 -9.37 -16.85 -1.47
CA PHE A 61 -7.91 -16.69 -1.44
C PHE A 61 -7.46 -15.44 -2.19
N LEU A 62 -7.97 -15.22 -3.41
CA LEU A 62 -7.65 -14.04 -4.22
C LEU A 62 -8.14 -12.75 -3.55
N ILE A 63 -9.38 -12.73 -3.06
CA ILE A 63 -9.92 -11.56 -2.34
C ILE A 63 -9.07 -11.29 -1.10
N LEU A 64 -8.78 -12.29 -0.27
CA LEU A 64 -7.95 -12.11 0.93
C LEU A 64 -6.53 -11.65 0.62
N GLY A 65 -5.95 -12.08 -0.51
CA GLY A 65 -4.65 -11.63 -1.00
C GLY A 65 -4.65 -10.15 -1.34
N VAL A 66 -5.60 -9.69 -2.15
CA VAL A 66 -5.75 -8.27 -2.53
C VAL A 66 -6.06 -7.41 -1.29
N LEU A 67 -6.96 -7.89 -0.44
CA LEU A 67 -7.27 -7.25 0.83
C LEU A 67 -6.04 -7.17 1.75
N GLY A 68 -5.09 -8.11 1.67
CA GLY A 68 -3.85 -8.06 2.43
C GLY A 68 -2.95 -6.87 2.09
N THR A 69 -3.07 -6.30 0.89
CA THR A 69 -2.22 -5.19 0.42
C THR A 69 -2.88 -3.81 0.53
N GLN A 70 -4.12 -3.75 1.03
CA GLN A 70 -4.90 -2.51 1.09
C GLN A 70 -5.08 -2.02 2.53
N ALA A 71 -5.22 -0.70 2.68
CA ALA A 71 -5.54 -0.05 3.94
C ALA A 71 -6.80 -0.65 4.60
N VAL A 72 -6.83 -0.58 5.93
CA VAL A 72 -7.89 -1.18 6.75
C VAL A 72 -9.12 -0.28 6.72
N SER A 73 -10.28 -0.83 6.38
CA SER A 73 -11.58 -0.14 6.52
C SER A 73 -12.61 -1.09 7.14
N PRO A 74 -13.69 -0.58 7.77
CA PRO A 74 -14.72 -1.43 8.37
C PRO A 74 -15.33 -2.43 7.38
N ALA A 75 -15.64 -1.98 6.17
CA ALA A 75 -16.20 -2.83 5.12
C ALA A 75 -15.17 -3.84 4.57
N LYS A 76 -13.91 -3.41 4.36
CA LYS A 76 -12.81 -4.30 3.95
C LYS A 76 -12.52 -5.36 5.02
N THR A 77 -12.71 -5.02 6.28
CA THR A 77 -12.55 -5.91 7.43
C THR A 77 -13.69 -6.93 7.48
N ALA A 78 -14.94 -6.50 7.34
CA ALA A 78 -16.10 -7.39 7.26
C ALA A 78 -15.99 -8.38 6.09
N LEU A 79 -15.59 -7.90 4.91
CA LEU A 79 -15.35 -8.79 3.75
C LEU A 79 -14.22 -9.78 4.03
N ALA A 80 -13.12 -9.34 4.65
CA ALA A 80 -12.03 -10.23 5.03
C ALA A 80 -12.46 -11.29 6.06
N GLN A 81 -13.36 -10.96 6.99
CA GLN A 81 -13.94 -11.92 7.95
C GLN A 81 -14.75 -13.01 7.23
N ILE A 82 -15.68 -12.60 6.37
CA ILE A 82 -16.51 -13.53 5.60
C ILE A 82 -15.62 -14.44 4.74
N MET A 83 -14.66 -13.87 4.00
CA MET A 83 -13.76 -14.66 3.15
C MET A 83 -12.85 -15.59 3.95
N THR A 84 -12.43 -15.19 5.15
CA THR A 84 -11.64 -16.08 6.04
C THR A 84 -12.49 -17.27 6.50
N VAL A 85 -13.77 -17.05 6.83
CA VAL A 85 -14.69 -18.15 7.15
C VAL A 85 -14.88 -19.07 5.95
N VAL A 86 -15.13 -18.52 4.76
CA VAL A 86 -15.27 -19.31 3.52
C VAL A 86 -14.01 -20.15 3.25
N TYR A 87 -12.83 -19.57 3.45
CA TYR A 87 -11.55 -20.27 3.31
C TYR A 87 -11.46 -21.50 4.21
N PHE A 88 -11.77 -21.37 5.50
CA PHE A 88 -11.69 -22.52 6.42
C PHE A 88 -12.85 -23.52 6.22
N LEU A 89 -14.04 -23.05 5.85
CA LEU A 89 -15.17 -23.92 5.51
C LEU A 89 -14.84 -24.86 4.34
N PHE A 90 -14.02 -24.44 3.38
CA PHE A 90 -13.55 -25.32 2.30
C PHE A 90 -12.87 -26.59 2.83
N PHE A 91 -11.97 -26.45 3.81
CA PHE A 91 -11.25 -27.56 4.42
C PHE A 91 -12.11 -28.34 5.41
N PHE A 92 -12.83 -27.64 6.29
CA PHE A 92 -13.67 -28.31 7.28
C PHE A 92 -14.80 -29.09 6.63
N LEU A 93 -15.48 -28.56 5.62
CA LEU A 93 -16.57 -29.28 4.95
C LEU A 93 -16.08 -30.38 3.98
N MET A 94 -14.78 -30.41 3.68
CA MET A 94 -14.17 -31.36 2.73
C MET A 94 -14.52 -32.83 3.00
N PRO A 95 -14.44 -33.36 4.24
CA PRO A 95 -14.77 -34.76 4.51
C PRO A 95 -16.24 -35.13 4.23
N TRP A 96 -17.14 -34.13 4.22
CA TRP A 96 -18.57 -34.33 3.98
C TRP A 96 -18.90 -34.25 2.49
N TYR A 97 -18.48 -33.19 1.80
CA TYR A 97 -18.85 -33.02 0.39
C TYR A 97 -18.10 -33.98 -0.54
N THR A 98 -16.85 -34.34 -0.22
CA THR A 98 -16.07 -35.32 -1.00
C THR A 98 -16.58 -36.75 -0.85
N ARG A 99 -17.26 -37.07 0.26
CA ARG A 99 -17.89 -38.38 0.48
C ARG A 99 -19.21 -38.52 -0.27
N LYS A 100 -19.95 -37.42 -0.43
CA LYS A 100 -21.29 -37.41 -1.05
C LYS A 100 -21.24 -37.23 -2.58
N GLU A 101 -20.09 -36.84 -3.14
CA GLU A 101 -19.97 -36.61 -4.57
C GLU A 101 -19.90 -37.91 -5.39
N GLN A 102 -20.43 -37.85 -6.61
CA GLN A 102 -20.24 -38.90 -7.61
C GLN A 102 -18.98 -38.58 -8.42
N THR A 103 -18.04 -39.53 -8.48
CA THR A 103 -16.78 -39.40 -9.21
C THR A 103 -16.79 -40.21 -10.51
N SER A 104 -16.17 -39.68 -11.56
CA SER A 104 -15.95 -40.41 -12.81
C SER A 104 -14.60 -41.13 -12.80
N THR A 105 -14.45 -42.21 -13.56
CA THR A 105 -13.17 -42.93 -13.68
C THR A 105 -12.23 -42.22 -14.67
N PRO A 106 -10.93 -42.08 -14.34
CA PRO A 106 -9.94 -41.59 -15.30
C PRO A 106 -9.82 -42.51 -16.54
N PRO A 107 -9.62 -41.97 -17.75
CA PRO A 107 -9.38 -42.76 -18.96
C PRO A 107 -7.95 -43.35 -18.96
N GLU A 108 -7.77 -44.53 -19.59
CA GLU A 108 -6.49 -45.23 -19.70
C GLU A 108 -5.43 -44.48 -20.53
N ARG A 109 -5.85 -43.53 -21.37
CA ARG A 109 -4.95 -42.65 -22.15
C ARG A 109 -5.44 -41.21 -22.08
N VAL A 110 -4.53 -40.28 -21.82
CA VAL A 110 -4.83 -38.85 -21.74
C VAL A 110 -4.93 -38.28 -23.16
N THR A 111 -6.15 -38.17 -23.70
CA THR A 111 -6.39 -37.52 -25.00
C THR A 111 -7.17 -36.21 -24.80
N GLY A 112 -6.67 -35.14 -25.42
CA GLY A 112 -7.38 -33.87 -25.64
C GLY A 112 -7.44 -32.87 -24.47
N ARG A 113 -7.72 -31.60 -24.83
CA ARG A 113 -7.96 -30.50 -23.87
C ARG A 113 -9.27 -30.75 -23.11
N PHE A 114 -9.20 -30.71 -21.78
CA PHE A 114 -10.33 -31.03 -20.89
C PHE A 114 -11.50 -30.03 -20.97
N ILE A 115 -11.23 -28.79 -21.37
CA ILE A 115 -12.21 -27.70 -21.42
C ILE A 115 -12.26 -27.08 -22.83
N SER A 116 -13.44 -26.76 -23.33
CA SER A 116 -13.56 -26.01 -24.60
C SER A 116 -13.08 -24.56 -24.42
N ILE A 117 -12.67 -23.88 -25.51
CA ILE A 117 -12.22 -22.47 -25.41
C ILE A 117 -13.34 -21.60 -24.82
N PRO A 118 -14.61 -21.74 -25.27
CA PRO A 118 -15.70 -20.96 -24.70
C PRO A 118 -15.94 -21.24 -23.21
N GLN A 119 -15.82 -22.49 -22.77
CA GLN A 119 -15.96 -22.85 -21.35
C GLN A 119 -14.81 -22.28 -20.52
N LEU A 120 -13.59 -22.27 -21.05
CA LEU A 120 -12.43 -21.67 -20.39
C LEU A 120 -12.64 -20.16 -20.21
N ILE A 121 -13.00 -19.45 -21.29
CA ILE A 121 -13.30 -18.01 -21.24
C ILE A 121 -14.43 -17.74 -20.24
N GLY A 122 -15.52 -18.51 -20.29
CA GLY A 122 -16.64 -18.37 -19.35
C GLY A 122 -16.23 -18.59 -17.89
N SER A 123 -15.38 -19.58 -17.62
CA SER A 123 -14.89 -19.85 -16.25
C SER A 123 -13.96 -18.74 -15.73
N ILE A 124 -13.12 -18.18 -16.59
CA ILE A 124 -12.24 -17.04 -16.25
C ILE A 124 -13.09 -15.80 -16.01
N ALA A 125 -14.05 -15.49 -16.89
CA ALA A 125 -14.95 -14.36 -16.73
C ALA A 125 -15.77 -14.46 -15.44
N LEU A 126 -16.28 -15.65 -15.11
CA LEU A 126 -16.98 -15.91 -13.85
C LEU A 126 -16.06 -15.69 -12.64
N LEU A 127 -14.82 -16.19 -12.69
CA LEU A 127 -13.85 -16.00 -11.60
C LEU A 127 -13.52 -14.52 -11.40
N ILE A 128 -13.26 -13.78 -12.49
CA ILE A 128 -13.00 -12.34 -12.46
C ILE A 128 -14.21 -11.62 -11.85
N LEU A 129 -15.42 -11.92 -12.31
CA LEU A 129 -16.65 -11.32 -11.79
C LEU A 129 -16.80 -11.56 -10.27
N LEU A 130 -16.61 -12.81 -9.82
CA LEU A 130 -16.75 -13.18 -8.41
C LEU A 130 -15.67 -12.58 -7.50
N VAL A 131 -14.51 -12.19 -8.05
CA VAL A 131 -13.44 -11.51 -7.30
C VAL A 131 -13.62 -9.99 -7.34
N VAL A 132 -13.83 -9.43 -8.53
CA VAL A 132 -13.88 -7.97 -8.75
C VAL A 132 -15.14 -7.36 -8.16
N LEU A 133 -16.30 -8.00 -8.29
CA LEU A 133 -17.57 -7.43 -7.82
C LEU A 133 -17.58 -7.20 -6.29
N PRO A 134 -17.24 -8.18 -5.43
CA PRO A 134 -17.18 -7.94 -3.98
C PRO A 134 -16.11 -6.93 -3.58
N LEU A 135 -14.96 -6.90 -4.28
CA LEU A 135 -13.93 -5.91 -4.05
C LEU A 135 -14.43 -4.51 -4.38
N MET A 136 -15.06 -4.29 -5.54
CA MET A 136 -15.62 -3.00 -5.93
C MET A 136 -16.71 -2.50 -4.97
N LEU A 137 -17.61 -3.40 -4.52
CA LEU A 137 -18.66 -3.05 -3.54
C LEU A 137 -18.09 -2.57 -2.21
N VAL A 138 -16.88 -2.98 -1.86
CA VAL A 138 -16.21 -2.66 -0.59
C VAL A 138 -15.11 -1.60 -0.76
N SER A 139 -14.68 -1.31 -2.00
CA SER A 139 -13.80 -0.18 -2.31
C SER A 139 -14.48 1.16 -2.07
N GLY A 140 -15.75 1.32 -2.48
CA GLY A 140 -16.50 2.57 -2.27
C GLY A 140 -16.80 2.93 -0.80
N SER A 141 -16.48 2.03 0.14
CA SER A 141 -16.58 2.27 1.59
C SER A 141 -15.21 2.42 2.28
N ALA A 142 -14.11 2.30 1.54
CA ALA A 142 -12.77 2.63 2.02
C ALA A 142 -12.35 4.05 1.64
N GLU A 143 -12.90 4.62 0.57
CA GLU A 143 -12.74 6.04 0.27
C GLU A 143 -13.62 6.92 1.19
N ALA A 144 -14.79 6.42 1.60
CA ALA A 144 -15.76 7.21 2.37
C ALA A 144 -15.37 7.50 3.85
N ALA A 145 -14.32 6.89 4.39
CA ALA A 145 -13.92 7.08 5.81
C ALA A 145 -12.67 7.96 5.99
N SER A 146 -11.94 8.30 4.92
CA SER A 146 -10.79 9.21 4.97
C SER A 146 -10.69 10.15 3.77
N ALA A 147 -11.66 10.12 2.85
CA ALA A 147 -11.71 10.96 1.68
C ALA A 147 -13.18 11.21 1.27
N GLY A 148 -13.87 12.04 2.06
CA GLY A 148 -15.03 12.74 1.49
C GLY A 148 -14.48 13.73 0.46
N ASN A 149 -14.58 13.44 -0.85
CA ASN A 149 -14.24 14.35 -1.96
C ASN A 149 -13.12 15.36 -1.63
N LEU A 150 -11.95 14.86 -1.20
CA LEU A 150 -10.80 15.72 -1.00
C LEU A 150 -10.29 16.09 -2.40
N ASP A 151 -10.46 17.36 -2.75
CA ASP A 151 -9.86 17.93 -3.94
C ASP A 151 -8.34 17.95 -3.71
N LEU A 152 -7.67 16.91 -4.21
CA LEU A 152 -6.22 16.79 -4.10
C LEU A 152 -5.60 17.61 -5.22
N GLU A 153 -4.77 18.56 -4.83
CA GLU A 153 -3.99 19.31 -5.79
C GLU A 153 -2.92 18.39 -6.39
N HIS A 154 -2.83 18.42 -7.72
CA HIS A 154 -1.88 17.59 -8.43
C HIS A 154 -0.46 18.17 -8.33
N VAL A 155 0.52 17.30 -8.09
CA VAL A 155 1.94 17.64 -8.15
C VAL A 155 2.67 16.62 -9.03
N GLU A 156 3.55 17.11 -9.90
CA GLU A 156 4.45 16.24 -10.66
C GLU A 156 5.72 15.96 -9.84
N THR A 157 6.17 14.70 -9.89
CA THR A 157 7.42 14.28 -9.26
C THR A 157 8.38 13.80 -10.32
N ASP A 158 9.59 14.31 -10.31
CA ASP A 158 10.64 13.98 -11.26
C ASP A 158 11.93 13.58 -10.53
N PHE A 159 12.41 12.37 -10.83
CA PHE A 159 13.62 11.78 -10.24
C PHE A 159 14.90 12.32 -10.91
N ASP A 160 14.76 12.86 -12.11
CA ASP A 160 15.86 13.40 -12.90
C ASP A 160 16.11 14.88 -12.56
N ASP A 161 15.13 15.58 -11.96
CA ASP A 161 15.30 16.93 -11.45
C ASP A 161 16.08 16.95 -10.13
N LYS A 162 17.41 16.83 -10.24
CA LYS A 162 18.32 16.86 -9.10
C LYS A 162 18.23 18.17 -8.32
N GLU A 163 17.95 19.30 -8.96
CA GLU A 163 17.84 20.58 -8.27
C GLU A 163 16.62 20.60 -7.34
N SER A 164 15.47 20.11 -7.82
CA SER A 164 14.26 19.92 -7.00
C SER A 164 14.53 18.98 -5.82
N LEU A 165 15.15 17.83 -6.07
CA LEU A 165 15.50 16.88 -5.01
C LEU A 165 16.45 17.48 -3.96
N GLN A 166 17.44 18.27 -4.38
CA GLN A 166 18.36 18.97 -3.48
C GLN A 166 17.65 20.03 -2.63
N ARG A 167 16.76 20.84 -3.23
CA ARG A 167 15.94 21.82 -2.48
C ARG A 167 15.01 21.12 -1.50
N GLY A 168 14.35 20.04 -1.93
CA GLY A 168 13.49 19.22 -1.08
C GLY A 168 14.24 18.58 0.08
N PHE A 169 15.44 18.05 -0.17
CA PHE A 169 16.30 17.49 0.88
C PHE A 169 16.69 18.56 1.90
N ARG A 170 17.07 19.75 1.43
CA ARG A 170 17.34 20.90 2.30
C ARG A 170 16.11 21.24 3.15
N THR A 171 14.92 21.35 2.55
CA THR A 171 13.68 21.65 3.29
C THR A 171 13.39 20.58 4.34
N TYR A 172 13.52 19.29 4.00
CA TYR A 172 13.33 18.19 4.93
C TYR A 172 14.28 18.29 6.13
N MET A 173 15.58 18.51 5.88
CA MET A 173 16.57 18.59 6.96
C MET A 173 16.32 19.78 7.89
N ASN A 174 15.87 20.92 7.37
CA ASN A 174 15.66 22.12 8.17
C ASN A 174 14.34 22.12 8.95
N TYR A 175 13.27 21.50 8.42
CA TYR A 175 11.92 21.60 8.99
C TYR A 175 11.33 20.29 9.49
N CYS A 176 11.83 19.14 9.04
CA CYS A 176 11.22 17.83 9.34
C CYS A 176 12.12 16.95 10.21
N ALA A 177 13.44 16.94 9.97
CA ALA A 177 14.38 15.98 10.57
C ALA A 177 14.51 16.06 12.10
N SER A 178 14.08 17.17 12.72
CA SER A 178 14.07 17.30 14.18
C SER A 178 13.02 16.41 14.85
N CYS A 179 11.88 16.19 14.20
CA CYS A 179 10.77 15.38 14.70
C CYS A 179 10.66 14.03 14.00
N HIS A 180 10.94 14.00 12.70
CA HIS A 180 10.83 12.82 11.86
C HIS A 180 12.20 12.27 11.51
N GLU A 181 12.27 10.96 11.31
CA GLU A 181 13.46 10.29 10.79
C GLU A 181 13.23 9.73 9.40
N LEU A 182 14.33 9.49 8.69
CA LEU A 182 14.41 8.59 7.54
C LEU A 182 15.30 7.41 7.93
N GLY A 183 14.84 6.60 8.90
CA GLY A 183 15.63 5.55 9.55
C GLY A 183 16.14 4.45 8.62
N TYR A 184 15.60 4.33 7.40
CA TYR A 184 16.12 3.43 6.37
C TYR A 184 16.91 4.12 5.24
N ALA A 185 17.07 5.44 5.30
CA ALA A 185 17.89 6.22 4.38
C ALA A 185 19.21 6.64 5.07
N ARG A 186 20.31 6.69 4.31
CA ARG A 186 21.63 7.13 4.78
C ARG A 186 22.03 8.42 4.11
N TYR A 187 22.77 9.29 4.80
CA TYR A 187 23.24 10.55 4.23
C TYR A 187 24.08 10.33 2.96
N GLU A 188 25.02 9.39 2.98
CA GLU A 188 25.91 9.05 1.87
C GLU A 188 25.13 8.69 0.60
N ARG A 189 24.20 7.74 0.71
CA ARG A 189 23.40 7.31 -0.43
C ARG A 189 22.56 8.45 -0.99
N THR A 190 21.91 9.21 -0.11
CA THR A 190 21.10 10.37 -0.53
C THR A 190 21.98 11.41 -1.22
N ALA A 191 23.18 11.67 -0.71
CA ALA A 191 24.13 12.60 -1.31
C ALA A 191 24.58 12.14 -2.70
N ASP A 192 24.94 10.86 -2.85
CA ASP A 192 25.37 10.27 -4.12
C ASP A 192 24.27 10.33 -5.18
N ASP A 193 23.05 9.89 -4.82
CA ASP A 193 21.91 9.82 -5.75
C ASP A 193 21.40 11.24 -6.15
N LEU A 194 21.63 12.27 -5.30
CA LEU A 194 21.30 13.68 -5.56
C LEU A 194 22.48 14.48 -6.13
N GLU A 195 23.64 13.86 -6.33
CA GLU A 195 24.88 14.48 -6.83
C GLU A 195 25.39 15.64 -5.93
N ILE A 196 25.21 15.53 -4.62
CA ILE A 196 25.72 16.50 -3.64
C ILE A 196 27.08 16.02 -3.10
N PRO A 197 28.14 16.84 -3.18
CA PRO A 197 29.40 16.55 -2.52
C PRO A 197 29.21 16.27 -1.01
N HIS A 198 29.83 15.18 -0.52
CA HIS A 198 29.63 14.71 0.87
C HIS A 198 30.05 15.74 1.92
N ASP A 199 31.08 16.53 1.63
CA ASP A 199 31.55 17.62 2.49
C ASP A 199 30.49 18.72 2.65
N LEU A 200 29.71 19.01 1.60
CA LEU A 200 28.61 19.96 1.69
C LEU A 200 27.43 19.44 2.51
N VAL A 201 27.12 18.15 2.40
CA VAL A 201 26.08 17.50 3.22
C VAL A 201 26.45 17.57 4.70
N LEU A 202 27.68 17.15 5.04
CA LEU A 202 28.18 17.21 6.42
C LEU A 202 28.23 18.65 6.97
N ALA A 203 28.59 19.63 6.13
CA ALA A 203 28.73 21.01 6.58
C ALA A 203 27.39 21.76 6.75
N ASN A 204 26.35 21.38 6.00
CA ASN A 204 25.12 22.19 5.91
C ASN A 204 23.82 21.45 6.23
N LEU A 205 23.80 20.11 6.20
CA LEU A 205 22.60 19.31 6.36
C LEU A 205 22.66 18.35 7.56
N VAL A 206 23.85 18.01 8.03
CA VAL A 206 24.04 17.24 9.26
C VAL A 206 24.28 18.22 10.41
N PHE A 207 23.36 18.24 11.37
CA PHE A 207 23.36 19.20 12.49
C PHE A 207 23.85 18.60 13.82
N ASP A 208 24.28 17.33 13.79
CA ASP A 208 24.77 16.57 14.93
C ASP A 208 26.13 15.92 14.61
N ASP A 209 26.58 15.00 15.47
CA ASP A 209 27.84 14.28 15.30
C ASP A 209 27.74 13.07 14.36
N SER A 210 26.67 12.95 13.56
CA SER A 210 26.47 11.83 12.64
C SER A 210 27.51 11.82 11.52
N LEU A 211 27.91 10.62 11.11
CA LEU A 211 28.82 10.42 9.98
C LEU A 211 28.04 10.35 8.68
N ILE A 212 28.71 10.60 7.55
CA ILE A 212 28.07 10.52 6.22
C ILE A 212 27.44 9.15 5.95
N GLY A 213 28.03 8.07 6.48
CA GLY A 213 27.49 6.73 6.33
C GLY A 213 26.29 6.42 7.21
N ASP A 214 25.93 7.28 8.18
CA ASP A 214 24.90 7.00 9.16
C ASP A 214 23.48 7.19 8.60
N PRO A 215 22.48 6.51 9.18
CA PRO A 215 21.08 6.78 8.89
C PRO A 215 20.67 8.20 9.29
N ILE A 216 19.64 8.74 8.63
CA ILE A 216 19.07 10.04 8.98
C ILE A 216 18.06 9.83 10.12
N SER A 217 18.53 9.84 11.36
CA SER A 217 17.70 9.69 12.57
C SER A 217 17.25 11.04 13.14
N ASN A 218 16.17 11.02 13.93
CA ASN A 218 15.79 12.16 14.75
C ASN A 218 16.47 12.10 16.14
N ALA A 219 16.50 13.22 16.84
CA ALA A 219 17.09 13.30 18.18
C ALA A 219 16.07 13.04 19.31
N MET A 220 14.81 12.78 18.97
CA MET A 220 13.70 12.74 19.92
C MET A 220 13.32 11.30 20.30
N SER A 221 13.21 11.03 21.61
CA SER A 221 12.75 9.73 22.09
C SER A 221 11.25 9.53 21.84
N GLU A 222 10.81 8.29 21.59
CA GLU A 222 9.38 7.99 21.45
C GLU A 222 8.56 8.31 22.71
N GLU A 223 9.18 8.21 23.89
CA GLU A 223 8.52 8.47 25.18
C GLU A 223 8.22 9.95 25.32
N ASP A 224 9.21 10.81 25.07
CA ASP A 224 9.04 12.26 25.10
C ASP A 224 8.06 12.73 24.02
N ALA A 225 8.15 12.17 22.81
CA ALA A 225 7.25 12.49 21.71
C ALA A 225 5.76 12.21 22.05
N LYS A 226 5.48 11.09 22.74
CA LYS A 226 4.12 10.77 23.20
C LYS A 226 3.63 11.75 24.26
N VAL A 227 4.51 12.25 25.12
CA VAL A 227 4.16 13.27 26.13
C VAL A 227 3.88 14.62 25.48
N TRP A 228 4.68 15.03 24.50
CA TRP A 228 4.56 16.36 23.87
C TRP A 228 3.46 16.44 22.82
N PHE A 229 3.31 15.41 21.98
CA PHE A 229 2.40 15.43 20.82
C PHE A 229 1.23 14.46 20.93
N GLY A 230 1.17 13.65 21.99
CA GLY A 230 0.16 12.59 22.17
C GLY A 230 0.44 11.31 21.37
N ALA A 231 1.34 11.37 20.39
CA ALA A 231 1.82 10.24 19.60
C ALA A 231 3.26 10.49 19.15
N ALA A 232 4.02 9.41 18.92
CA ALA A 232 5.34 9.54 18.31
C ALA A 232 5.18 9.88 16.81
N PRO A 233 5.91 10.88 16.29
CA PRO A 233 5.98 11.14 14.86
C PRO A 233 6.40 9.88 14.09
N PRO A 234 5.76 9.57 12.96
CA PRO A 234 6.14 8.43 12.14
C PRO A 234 7.49 8.65 11.46
N ASP A 235 8.21 7.55 11.21
CA ASP A 235 9.29 7.49 10.23
C ASP A 235 8.73 7.84 8.84
N LEU A 236 9.41 8.74 8.13
CA LEU A 236 8.98 9.24 6.82
C LEU A 236 9.70 8.58 5.65
N THR A 237 10.60 7.61 5.89
CA THR A 237 11.38 6.95 4.84
C THR A 237 10.48 6.39 3.75
N LEU A 238 9.33 5.81 4.12
CA LEU A 238 8.38 5.21 3.18
C LEU A 238 7.10 6.03 3.00
N ALA A 239 7.05 7.28 3.48
CA ALA A 239 5.85 8.11 3.41
C ALA A 239 5.37 8.32 1.96
N GLY A 240 6.30 8.56 1.03
CA GLY A 240 6.01 8.66 -0.41
C GLY A 240 5.51 7.38 -1.08
N ARG A 241 5.60 6.22 -0.41
CA ARG A 241 4.98 4.97 -0.88
C ARG A 241 3.62 4.69 -0.25
N VAL A 242 3.41 5.19 0.97
CA VAL A 242 2.14 5.02 1.70
C VAL A 242 1.08 5.98 1.16
N HIS A 243 1.49 7.21 0.83
CA HIS A 243 0.63 8.26 0.29
C HIS A 243 1.02 8.61 -1.14
N SER A 244 0.06 9.08 -1.95
CA SER A 244 0.38 9.63 -3.27
C SER A 244 1.12 10.98 -3.13
N PRO A 245 1.89 11.40 -4.14
CA PRO A 245 2.48 12.74 -4.18
C PRO A 245 1.43 13.84 -3.96
N ASP A 246 0.31 13.77 -4.69
CA ASP A 246 -0.81 14.71 -4.55
C ASP A 246 -1.35 14.78 -3.12
N TRP A 247 -1.39 13.65 -2.41
CA TRP A 247 -1.85 13.63 -1.01
C TRP A 247 -0.86 14.32 -0.09
N LEU A 248 0.45 14.05 -0.24
CA LEU A 248 1.49 14.69 0.58
C LEU A 248 1.54 16.20 0.32
N TYR A 249 1.45 16.60 -0.95
CA TYR A 249 1.42 17.99 -1.37
C TYR A 249 0.23 18.73 -0.77
N THR A 250 -0.97 18.19 -0.95
CA THR A 250 -2.19 18.79 -0.41
C THR A 250 -2.18 18.79 1.12
N TYR A 251 -1.71 17.71 1.77
CA TYR A 251 -1.61 17.62 3.23
C TYR A 251 -0.71 18.71 3.81
N LEU A 252 0.49 18.90 3.26
CA LEU A 252 1.44 19.90 3.74
C LEU A 252 0.96 21.34 3.51
N LYS A 253 0.18 21.59 2.45
CA LYS A 253 -0.43 22.90 2.17
C LYS A 253 -1.67 23.20 3.01
N SER A 254 -2.34 22.16 3.50
CA SER A 254 -3.67 22.28 4.12
C SER A 254 -3.67 22.58 5.62
N PHE A 255 -2.56 23.03 6.18
CA PHE A 255 -2.50 23.49 7.56
C PHE A 255 -3.13 24.87 7.71
N TYR A 256 -3.90 25.06 8.77
CA TYR A 256 -4.53 26.34 9.10
C TYR A 256 -4.50 26.60 10.61
N ASN A 257 -4.62 27.88 10.96
CA ASN A 257 -4.58 28.34 12.34
C ASN A 257 -5.88 27.93 13.06
N ASP A 258 -5.74 27.19 14.16
CA ASP A 258 -6.85 26.74 14.98
C ASP A 258 -6.48 26.85 16.47
N PRO A 259 -6.84 27.97 17.12
CA PRO A 259 -6.54 28.21 18.53
C PRO A 259 -7.21 27.21 19.49
N SER A 260 -8.18 26.42 19.03
CA SER A 260 -8.81 25.37 19.84
C SER A 260 -7.92 24.14 20.01
N ARG A 261 -6.92 23.98 19.13
CA ARG A 261 -5.97 22.86 19.15
C ARG A 261 -4.80 23.16 20.09
N PRO A 262 -4.24 22.15 20.77
CA PRO A 262 -3.11 22.35 21.70
C PRO A 262 -1.88 23.01 21.07
N LEU A 263 -1.64 22.78 19.78
CA LEU A 263 -0.51 23.32 19.02
C LEU A 263 -0.90 24.50 18.11
N GLY A 264 -2.12 25.03 18.24
CA GLY A 264 -2.57 26.21 17.49
C GLY A 264 -2.80 26.00 15.99
N ALA A 265 -2.70 24.77 15.49
CA ALA A 265 -2.90 24.43 14.09
C ALA A 265 -3.76 23.17 13.92
N ASN A 266 -4.47 23.10 12.80
CA ASN A 266 -5.25 21.95 12.36
C ASN A 266 -5.04 21.73 10.86
N ASN A 267 -5.62 20.68 10.29
CA ASN A 267 -5.42 20.32 8.88
C ASN A 267 -6.72 19.88 8.22
N LYS A 268 -6.97 20.38 7.00
CA LYS A 268 -8.18 20.07 6.21
C LYS A 268 -8.25 18.60 5.78
N ILE A 269 -7.11 18.01 5.39
CA ILE A 269 -7.01 16.61 4.93
C ILE A 269 -7.09 15.64 6.11
N PHE A 270 -6.50 16.03 7.25
CA PHE A 270 -6.46 15.20 8.46
C PHE A 270 -6.92 16.00 9.69
N ALA A 271 -8.23 16.04 9.90
CA ALA A 271 -8.82 16.77 11.02
C ALA A 271 -8.29 16.29 12.38
N ASN A 272 -8.05 17.25 13.27
CA ASN A 272 -7.48 17.04 14.61
C ASN A 272 -6.07 16.44 14.59
N VAL A 273 -5.28 16.76 13.56
CA VAL A 273 -3.87 16.37 13.49
C VAL A 273 -3.12 16.79 14.78
N GLY A 274 -2.20 15.92 15.22
CA GLY A 274 -1.33 16.17 16.37
C GLY A 274 -0.02 16.88 16.01
N MET A 275 0.16 17.21 14.73
CA MET A 275 1.35 17.85 14.17
C MET A 275 1.15 19.37 14.16
N PRO A 276 2.13 20.17 14.61
CA PRO A 276 2.08 21.62 14.43
C PRO A 276 2.27 21.98 12.95
N ASN A 277 1.94 23.21 12.56
CA ASN A 277 2.36 23.73 11.25
C ASN A 277 3.87 24.04 11.28
N VAL A 278 4.70 23.04 10.96
CA VAL A 278 6.17 23.17 10.97
C VAL A 278 6.70 24.14 9.91
N LEU A 279 5.89 24.47 8.90
CA LEU A 279 6.25 25.40 7.82
C LEU A 279 5.55 26.76 7.99
N HIS A 280 5.01 27.06 9.18
CA HIS A 280 4.29 28.31 9.46
C HIS A 280 5.11 29.57 9.14
N GLU A 281 6.42 29.57 9.43
CA GLU A 281 7.30 30.69 9.06
C GLU A 281 7.31 30.96 7.55
N LEU A 282 7.28 29.89 6.74
CA LEU A 282 7.29 29.99 5.28
C LEU A 282 5.91 30.36 4.73
N GLN A 283 4.87 29.69 5.23
CA GLN A 283 3.49 29.79 4.74
C GLN A 283 2.79 31.07 5.21
N GLY A 284 3.05 31.49 6.45
CA GLY A 284 2.26 32.50 7.16
C GLY A 284 1.01 31.92 7.82
N ASP A 285 0.16 32.84 8.29
CA ASP A 285 -1.14 32.53 8.86
C ASP A 285 -2.13 32.14 7.76
N VAL A 286 -2.92 31.11 8.01
CA VAL A 286 -3.98 30.63 7.13
C VAL A 286 -5.28 30.53 7.92
N GLU A 287 -6.29 31.25 7.47
CA GLU A 287 -7.62 31.22 8.05
C GLU A 287 -8.49 30.16 7.37
N CYS A 288 -9.42 29.61 8.15
CA CYS A 288 -10.36 28.61 7.70
C CYS A 288 -11.78 29.18 7.72
N ASP A 289 -12.42 29.30 6.56
CA ASP A 289 -13.85 29.58 6.46
C ASP A 289 -14.62 28.26 6.32
N ASP A 290 -15.37 27.89 7.36
CA ASP A 290 -16.15 26.65 7.40
C ASP A 290 -17.58 26.83 6.84
N HIS A 291 -17.91 28.01 6.30
CA HIS A 291 -19.24 28.38 5.79
C HIS A 291 -20.38 28.07 6.77
N GLY A 292 -20.10 28.00 8.08
CA GLY A 292 -21.06 27.64 9.13
C GLY A 292 -21.38 26.15 9.26
N ALA A 293 -20.62 25.26 8.61
CA ALA A 293 -20.83 23.82 8.65
C ALA A 293 -20.45 23.18 9.99
N ASN A 294 -19.65 23.85 10.85
CA ASN A 294 -19.03 23.27 12.05
C ASN A 294 -18.28 21.96 11.76
N ASP A 295 -17.86 21.74 10.51
CA ASP A 295 -17.11 20.58 10.06
C ASP A 295 -15.71 21.04 9.58
N PRO A 296 -14.64 20.67 10.29
CA PRO A 296 -13.27 21.08 9.93
C PRO A 296 -12.81 20.55 8.57
N THR A 297 -13.53 19.60 7.97
CA THR A 297 -13.22 19.06 6.63
C THR A 297 -13.82 19.87 5.49
N GLN A 298 -14.78 20.77 5.75
CA GLN A 298 -15.40 21.66 4.74
C GLN A 298 -14.81 23.07 4.77
N CYS A 299 -13.53 23.16 5.13
CA CYS A 299 -12.80 24.40 5.26
C CYS A 299 -12.33 24.95 3.91
N GLU A 300 -12.67 26.21 3.60
CA GLU A 300 -12.01 27.00 2.56
C GLU A 300 -10.81 27.74 3.18
N LEU A 301 -9.62 27.55 2.60
CA LEU A 301 -8.38 28.05 3.16
C LEU A 301 -8.04 29.41 2.56
N HIS A 302 -7.83 30.40 3.42
CA HIS A 302 -7.49 31.77 3.05
C HIS A 302 -6.14 32.16 3.66
N PRO A 303 -5.04 32.14 2.87
CA PRO A 303 -3.75 32.63 3.32
C PRO A 303 -3.79 34.14 3.61
N VAL A 304 -3.22 34.55 4.74
CA VAL A 304 -3.13 35.97 5.13
C VAL A 304 -1.84 36.55 4.56
N GLU A 305 -1.97 37.38 3.52
CA GLU A 305 -0.81 37.98 2.83
C GLU A 305 0.12 38.75 3.79
N GLY A 306 1.43 38.55 3.62
CA GLY A 306 2.47 39.29 4.35
C GLY A 306 2.79 38.77 5.75
N THR A 307 2.21 37.64 6.16
CA THR A 307 2.53 36.97 7.45
C THR A 307 3.64 35.93 7.33
N GLY A 308 3.78 35.28 6.17
CA GLY A 308 4.85 34.33 5.86
C GLY A 308 6.04 34.96 5.16
N THR A 309 7.17 34.25 5.12
CA THR A 309 8.38 34.70 4.39
C THR A 309 8.31 34.44 2.88
N LEU A 310 7.45 33.51 2.43
CA LEU A 310 7.28 33.16 1.02
C LEU A 310 5.93 33.67 0.49
N SER A 311 5.88 33.98 -0.80
CA SER A 311 4.61 34.10 -1.51
C SER A 311 3.93 32.73 -1.65
N ALA A 312 2.62 32.72 -1.94
CA ALA A 312 1.87 31.47 -2.13
C ALA A 312 2.50 30.57 -3.20
N ASP A 313 2.91 31.13 -4.34
CA ASP A 313 3.56 30.39 -5.43
C ASP A 313 4.94 29.84 -5.01
N GLU A 314 5.73 30.60 -4.24
CA GLU A 314 7.03 30.13 -3.74
C GLU A 314 6.88 29.04 -2.68
N PHE A 315 5.86 29.15 -1.83
CA PHE A 315 5.52 28.11 -0.87
C PHE A 315 5.10 26.83 -1.60
N ASP A 316 4.23 26.94 -2.60
CA ASP A 316 3.80 25.82 -3.44
C ASP A 316 4.99 25.10 -4.09
N ASN A 317 5.92 25.84 -4.68
CA ASN A 317 7.15 25.26 -5.23
C ASN A 317 8.02 24.58 -4.15
N THR A 318 8.12 25.18 -2.97
CA THR A 318 8.86 24.60 -1.83
C THR A 318 8.25 23.27 -1.37
N ILE A 319 6.91 23.18 -1.31
CA ILE A 319 6.22 21.94 -0.98
C ILE A 319 6.37 20.92 -2.11
N ALA A 320 6.30 21.34 -3.38
CA ALA A 320 6.51 20.45 -4.51
C ALA A 320 7.91 19.81 -4.48
N ASP A 321 8.95 20.60 -4.23
CA ASP A 321 10.32 20.11 -4.08
C ASP A 321 10.46 19.14 -2.89
N LEU A 322 9.87 19.48 -1.74
CA LEU A 322 9.86 18.61 -0.56
C LEU A 322 9.17 17.28 -0.84
N VAL A 323 8.00 17.30 -1.48
CA VAL A 323 7.25 16.10 -1.86
C VAL A 323 8.01 15.28 -2.88
N ASN A 324 8.67 15.91 -3.86
CA ASN A 324 9.51 15.23 -4.83
C ASN A 324 10.65 14.46 -4.12
N PHE A 325 11.33 15.10 -3.17
CA PHE A 325 12.33 14.45 -2.33
C PHE A 325 11.75 13.30 -1.47
N MET A 326 10.60 13.52 -0.81
CA MET A 326 9.93 12.48 -0.01
C MET A 326 9.51 11.27 -0.86
N TYR A 327 9.11 11.52 -2.10
CA TYR A 327 8.75 10.47 -3.04
C TYR A 327 9.98 9.71 -3.55
N TYR A 328 11.09 10.43 -3.79
CA TYR A 328 12.40 9.83 -4.08
C TYR A 328 12.88 8.93 -2.94
N VAL A 329 12.89 9.39 -1.69
CA VAL A 329 13.43 8.60 -0.57
C VAL A 329 12.58 7.35 -0.26
N GLY A 330 11.29 7.38 -0.61
CA GLY A 330 10.42 6.20 -0.57
C GLY A 330 10.84 5.11 -1.56
N GLU A 331 11.57 5.46 -2.62
CA GLU A 331 12.00 4.54 -3.66
C GLU A 331 13.28 4.99 -4.41
N PRO A 332 14.44 5.06 -3.74
CA PRO A 332 15.67 5.60 -4.34
C PRO A 332 16.17 4.75 -5.52
N GLY A 333 15.85 3.46 -5.54
CA GLY A 333 16.20 2.56 -6.63
C GLY A 333 15.27 2.60 -7.86
N ARG A 334 14.32 3.54 -7.94
CA ARG A 334 13.31 3.58 -9.02
C ARG A 334 13.92 3.73 -10.40
N GLU A 335 14.84 4.68 -10.57
CA GLU A 335 15.52 4.96 -11.84
C GLU A 335 16.24 3.69 -12.36
N ASN A 336 17.06 3.08 -11.50
CA ASN A 336 17.74 1.83 -11.79
C ASN A 336 16.76 0.71 -12.17
N ARG A 337 15.64 0.57 -11.45
CA ARG A 337 14.62 -0.44 -11.76
C ARG A 337 13.97 -0.19 -13.11
N GLN A 338 13.63 1.06 -13.45
CA GLN A 338 13.00 1.41 -14.72
C GLN A 338 13.96 1.17 -15.88
N SER A 339 15.22 1.61 -15.74
CA SER A 339 16.27 1.37 -16.72
C SER A 339 16.51 -0.12 -16.97
N ILE A 340 16.69 -0.93 -15.91
CA ILE A 340 16.83 -2.39 -16.03
C ILE A 340 15.57 -3.02 -16.62
N GLY A 341 14.39 -2.53 -16.23
CA GLY A 341 13.09 -3.04 -16.70
C GLY A 341 12.95 -3.00 -18.22
N VAL A 342 13.39 -1.92 -18.87
CA VAL A 342 13.39 -1.81 -20.34
C VAL A 342 14.24 -2.91 -20.98
N TRP A 343 15.46 -3.13 -20.47
CA TRP A 343 16.36 -4.18 -20.97
C TRP A 343 15.83 -5.59 -20.74
N VAL A 344 15.20 -5.84 -19.59
CA VAL A 344 14.55 -7.12 -19.28
C VAL A 344 13.39 -7.38 -20.24
N LEU A 345 12.54 -6.37 -20.49
CA LEU A 345 11.42 -6.50 -21.44
C LEU A 345 11.90 -6.76 -22.86
N ALA A 346 12.97 -6.08 -23.30
CA ALA A 346 13.59 -6.33 -24.60
C ALA A 346 14.12 -7.77 -24.72
N PHE A 347 14.85 -8.24 -23.70
CA PHE A 347 15.34 -9.62 -23.66
C PHE A 347 14.21 -10.64 -23.69
N LEU A 348 13.17 -10.45 -22.88
CA LEU A 348 12.00 -11.33 -22.85
C LEU A 348 11.25 -11.33 -24.19
N GLY A 349 11.19 -10.18 -24.89
CA GLY A 349 10.65 -10.09 -26.24
C GLY A 349 11.42 -10.96 -27.24
N VAL A 350 12.75 -10.91 -27.22
CA VAL A 350 13.59 -11.77 -28.07
C VAL A 350 13.41 -13.25 -27.70
N LEU A 351 13.45 -13.58 -26.41
CA LEU A 351 13.26 -14.94 -25.93
C LEU A 351 11.87 -15.50 -26.33
N TYR A 352 10.83 -14.67 -26.24
CA TYR A 352 9.48 -15.03 -26.67
C TYR A 352 9.44 -15.40 -28.16
N ILE A 353 10.10 -14.62 -29.03
CA ILE A 353 10.19 -14.94 -30.47
C ILE A 353 10.87 -16.30 -30.67
N LEU A 354 12.01 -16.54 -30.03
CA LEU A 354 12.73 -17.81 -30.14
C LEU A 354 11.89 -19.00 -29.62
N ALA A 355 11.25 -18.84 -28.47
CA ALA A 355 10.38 -19.85 -27.89
C ALA A 355 9.15 -20.12 -28.77
N ALA A 356 8.57 -19.09 -29.39
CA ALA A 356 7.45 -19.23 -30.31
C ALA A 356 7.85 -19.96 -31.60
N LEU A 357 9.02 -19.65 -32.17
CA LEU A 357 9.57 -20.36 -33.33
C LEU A 357 9.87 -21.83 -33.00
N MET A 358 10.48 -22.09 -31.84
CA MET A 358 10.73 -23.45 -31.35
C MET A 358 9.42 -24.21 -31.11
N GLY A 359 8.43 -23.57 -30.49
CA GLY A 359 7.11 -24.15 -30.27
C GLY A 359 6.40 -24.48 -31.59
N ARG A 360 6.54 -23.62 -32.60
CA ARG A 360 6.04 -23.88 -33.97
C ARG A 360 6.72 -25.09 -34.60
N GLU A 361 8.02 -25.28 -34.39
CA GLU A 361 8.76 -26.44 -34.92
C GLU A 361 8.28 -27.74 -34.27
N PHE A 362 8.24 -27.80 -32.94
CA PHE A 362 7.78 -28.99 -32.22
C PHE A 362 6.30 -29.33 -32.47
N SER A 363 5.47 -28.32 -32.77
CA SER A 363 4.05 -28.54 -33.06
C SER A 363 3.80 -29.18 -34.43
N LYS A 364 4.80 -29.22 -35.32
CA LYS A 364 4.69 -29.91 -36.62
C LYS A 364 4.53 -31.41 -36.49
N ASP A 365 4.97 -32.01 -35.39
CA ASP A 365 4.88 -33.46 -35.17
C ASP A 365 3.51 -33.91 -34.62
N TYR A 366 2.65 -32.96 -34.24
CA TYR A 366 1.35 -33.20 -33.61
C TYR A 366 0.14 -32.84 -34.51
N HIS A 367 0.39 -32.39 -35.75
CA HIS A 367 -0.59 -32.13 -36.80
C HIS A 367 -0.13 -32.82 -38.08
#